data_AF-A0A0F8YIE2-F1
#
_entry.id   AF-A0A0F8YIE2-F1
#
_cell.length_a   1.000
_cell.length_b   1.000
_cell.length_c   1.000
_cell.angle_alpha   90.00
_cell.angle_beta   90.00
_cell.angle_gamma   90.00
#
_symmetry.space_group_name_H-M   'P 1'
#
loop_
_entity.id
_entity.type
_entity.pdbx_description
1 polymer ?
#
loop_
_entity_poly.entity_id
_entity_poly.type
_entity_poly.pdbx_seq_one_letter_code
_entity_poly.pdbx_strand_id
1 'polypeptide(L)'
;MGYYINPEHCTKEGWLDSYGESVYPPDGLRWPPPNGKVLVCLIKNPTFTAAGIAYCEEEFRVFLSYRDPRLRKWYTVPRAHIIAVCPEVEGVLV
;
A
#
# COMPACT_ATOMS: atom_id res chain seq x y z
N MET A 1 -7.88 -12.08 -4.26
CA MET A 1 -7.69 -10.97 -5.21
C MET A 1 -7.20 -9.78 -4.40
N GLY A 2 -6.16 -9.08 -4.85
CA GLY A 2 -5.60 -7.95 -4.11
C GLY A 2 -6.39 -6.66 -4.31
N TYR A 3 -6.26 -5.72 -3.37
CA TYR A 3 -6.88 -4.39 -3.46
C TYR A 3 -5.82 -3.35 -3.82
N TYR A 4 -6.21 -2.36 -4.62
CA TYR A 4 -5.28 -1.38 -5.18
C TYR A 4 -5.81 0.03 -5.05
N ILE A 5 -4.91 0.96 -4.80
CA ILE A 5 -5.20 2.40 -4.83
C ILE A 5 -5.23 2.85 -6.29
N ASN A 6 -6.39 3.33 -6.73
CA ASN A 6 -6.63 3.87 -8.07
C ASN A 6 -7.41 5.19 -7.98
N PRO A 7 -6.75 6.31 -7.65
CA PRO A 7 -7.39 7.61 -7.54
C PRO A 7 -7.83 8.12 -8.92
N GLU A 8 -8.96 8.84 -8.97
CA GLU A 8 -9.57 9.29 -10.23
C GLU A 8 -8.87 10.50 -10.88
N HIS A 9 -8.25 11.37 -10.08
CA HIS A 9 -7.78 12.68 -10.52
C HIS A 9 -6.27 12.92 -10.33
N CYS A 10 -5.53 11.92 -9.86
CA CYS A 10 -4.09 12.02 -9.67
C CYS A 10 -3.39 10.69 -9.91
N THR A 11 -2.05 10.70 -9.87
CA THR A 11 -1.26 9.48 -9.93
C THR A 11 -1.28 8.77 -8.58
N LYS A 12 -0.97 7.46 -8.57
CA LYS A 12 -0.89 6.67 -7.32
C LYS A 12 0.20 7.21 -6.41
N GLU A 13 1.31 7.62 -7.02
CA GLU A 13 2.44 8.27 -6.36
C GLU A 13 2.03 9.60 -5.75
N GLY A 14 1.38 10.48 -6.52
CA GLY A 14 0.93 11.78 -6.00
C GLY A 14 -0.10 11.63 -4.87
N TRP A 15 -0.98 10.63 -4.96
CA TRP A 15 -1.91 10.32 -3.88
C TRP A 15 -1.19 9.81 -2.63
N LEU A 16 -0.24 8.88 -2.78
CA LEU A 16 0.54 8.34 -1.67
C LEU A 16 1.44 9.38 -1.01
N ASP A 17 2.01 10.29 -1.79
CA ASP A 17 2.82 11.39 -1.27
C ASP A 17 1.96 12.45 -0.54
N SER A 18 0.65 12.53 -0.83
CA SER A 18 -0.28 13.48 -0.20
C SER A 18 -0.93 12.93 1.07
N TYR A 19 -1.29 11.64 1.09
CA TYR A 19 -2.08 11.02 2.15
C TYR A 19 -1.32 9.94 2.94
N GLY A 20 -0.16 9.51 2.45
CA GLY A 20 0.68 8.51 3.07
C GLY A 20 1.97 9.09 3.64
N GLU A 21 2.58 8.31 4.53
CA GLU A 21 3.93 8.54 5.03
C GLU A 21 4.85 7.45 4.49
N SER A 22 5.90 7.83 3.78
CA SER A 22 6.88 6.89 3.24
C SER A 22 7.63 6.17 4.37
N VAL A 23 7.70 4.85 4.30
CA VAL A 23 8.48 4.02 5.22
C VAL A 23 9.88 3.83 4.62
N TYR A 24 10.81 4.69 5.02
CA TYR A 24 12.21 4.61 4.61
C TYR A 24 13.14 5.09 5.74
N PRO A 25 14.21 4.33 6.10
CA PRO A 25 14.52 2.97 5.66
C PRO A 25 13.42 1.96 6.07
N PRO A 26 13.39 0.74 5.47
CA PRO A 26 12.36 -0.25 5.76
C PRO A 26 12.41 -0.84 7.18
N ASP A 27 13.25 -0.32 8.08
CA ASP A 27 13.33 -0.72 9.49
C ASP A 27 12.01 -0.50 10.25
N GLY A 28 11.19 0.43 9.77
CA GLY A 28 9.82 0.66 10.28
C GLY A 28 8.76 -0.26 9.69
N LEU A 29 9.11 -1.11 8.72
CA LEU A 29 8.15 -1.94 7.99
C LEU A 29 7.88 -3.24 8.77
N ARG A 30 6.75 -3.25 9.49
CA ARG A 30 6.33 -4.40 10.31
C ARG A 30 4.83 -4.65 10.19
N TRP A 31 4.45 -5.91 10.34
CA TRP A 31 3.07 -6.30 10.61
C TRP A 31 2.88 -6.54 12.11
N PRO A 32 1.77 -6.10 12.73
CA PRO A 32 0.71 -5.27 12.15
C PRO A 32 1.16 -3.82 11.89
N PRO A 33 0.46 -3.08 11.00
CA PRO A 33 0.69 -1.64 10.82
C PRO A 33 0.44 -0.86 12.12
N PRO A 34 0.94 0.40 12.23
CA PRO A 34 0.56 1.29 13.32
C PRO A 34 -0.96 1.45 13.43
N ASN A 35 -1.47 1.63 14.66
CA ASN A 35 -2.91 1.78 14.91
C ASN A 35 -3.55 2.84 14.00
N GLY A 36 -4.65 2.45 13.35
CA GLY A 36 -5.40 3.33 12.44
C GLY A 36 -4.73 3.57 11.08
N LYS A 37 -3.60 2.93 10.79
CA LYS A 37 -2.92 2.99 9.49
C LYS A 37 -2.94 1.64 8.79
N VAL A 38 -2.76 1.68 7.48
CA VAL A 38 -2.68 0.53 6.58
C VAL A 38 -1.39 0.63 5.78
N LEU A 39 -0.76 -0.51 5.53
CA LEU A 39 0.44 -0.58 4.69
C LEU A 39 0.06 -0.64 3.21
N VAL A 40 0.79 0.15 2.41
CA VAL A 40 0.64 0.17 0.95
C VAL A 40 2.00 -0.04 0.30
N CYS A 41 2.07 -0.99 -0.63
CA CYS A 41 3.25 -1.28 -1.43
C CYS A 41 3.08 -0.69 -2.84
N LEU A 42 3.86 0.33 -3.15
CA LEU A 42 3.98 0.88 -4.49
C LEU A 42 5.06 0.12 -5.26
N ILE A 43 4.64 -0.66 -6.26
CA ILE A 43 5.50 -1.45 -7.13
C ILE A 43 5.64 -0.74 -8.46
N LYS A 44 6.89 -0.59 -8.93
CA LYS A 44 7.18 -0.10 -10.28
C LYS A 44 7.27 -1.26 -11.27
N ASN A 45 6.30 -1.33 -12.19
CA ASN A 45 6.34 -2.22 -13.36
C ASN A 45 6.99 -1.48 -14.54
N PRO A 46 7.37 -2.20 -15.62
CA PRO A 46 7.99 -1.58 -16.79
C PRO A 46 7.15 -0.47 -17.43
N THR A 47 5.83 -0.61 -17.45
CA THR A 47 4.91 0.30 -18.16
C THR A 47 3.96 1.09 -17.25
N PHE A 48 3.89 0.76 -15.95
CA PHE A 48 2.97 1.40 -15.00
C PHE A 48 3.41 1.18 -13.55
N THR A 49 2.73 1.82 -12.60
CA THR A 49 2.88 1.56 -11.16
C THR A 49 1.60 0.97 -10.57
N ALA A 50 1.77 0.06 -9.61
CA ALA A 50 0.68 -0.56 -8.86
C ALA A 50 0.85 -0.24 -7.38
N ALA A 51 -0.19 0.27 -6.72
CA ALA A 51 -0.19 0.56 -5.29
C ALA A 51 -1.09 -0.46 -4.60
N GLY A 52 -0.49 -1.59 -4.17
CA GLY A 52 -1.20 -2.69 -3.52
C GLY A 52 -1.41 -2.43 -2.04
N ILE A 53 -2.63 -2.67 -1.55
CA ILE A 53 -3.01 -2.52 -0.14
C ILE A 53 -2.72 -3.84 0.59
N ALA A 54 -1.83 -3.81 1.58
CA ALA A 54 -1.60 -4.95 2.46
C ALA A 54 -2.70 -4.99 3.53
N TYR A 55 -3.87 -5.49 3.16
CA TYR A 55 -5.05 -5.54 4.04
C TYR A 55 -4.97 -6.69 5.07
N CYS A 56 -4.08 -7.67 4.87
CA CYS A 56 -3.80 -8.75 5.80
C CYS A 56 -2.29 -9.11 5.81
N GLU A 57 -1.88 -9.93 6.79
CA GLU A 57 -0.48 -10.36 6.93
C GLU A 57 0.00 -11.17 5.71
N GLU A 58 -0.89 -11.94 5.09
CA GLU A 58 -0.56 -12.76 3.93
C GLU A 58 -0.14 -11.89 2.73
N GLU A 59 -0.93 -10.86 2.39
CA GLU A 59 -0.58 -9.90 1.33
C GLU A 59 0.71 -9.15 1.66
N PHE A 60 0.90 -8.75 2.92
CA PHE A 60 2.14 -8.12 3.37
C PHE A 60 3.35 -9.02 3.09
N ARG A 61 3.27 -10.32 3.42
CA ARG A 61 4.35 -11.29 3.16
C ARG A 61 4.56 -11.52 1.66
N VAL A 62 3.49 -11.54 0.86
CA VAL A 62 3.59 -11.65 -0.61
C VAL A 62 4.37 -10.46 -1.18
N PHE A 63 4.06 -9.24 -0.73
CA PHE A 63 4.78 -8.03 -1.15
C PHE A 63 6.22 -7.95 -0.63
N LEU A 64 6.58 -8.69 0.41
CA LEU A 64 7.97 -8.83 0.88
C LEU A 64 8.76 -9.90 0.13
N SER A 65 8.12 -10.72 -0.70
CA SER A 65 8.79 -11.83 -1.38
C SER A 65 9.98 -11.35 -2.22
N TYR A 66 11.15 -11.93 -1.95
CA TYR A 66 12.41 -11.67 -2.68
C TYR A 66 12.40 -12.24 -4.10
N ARG A 67 11.42 -13.07 -4.44
CA ARG A 67 11.32 -13.71 -5.76
C ARG A 67 10.85 -12.75 -6.85
N ASP A 68 10.27 -11.64 -6.47
CA ASP A 68 9.86 -10.60 -7.40
C ASP A 68 10.86 -9.43 -7.35
N PRO A 69 11.62 -9.21 -8.44
CA PRO A 69 12.73 -8.24 -8.47
C PRO A 69 12.27 -6.79 -8.68
N ARG A 70 10.96 -6.53 -8.83
CA ARG A 70 10.45 -5.19 -9.09
C ARG A 70 10.74 -4.26 -7.90
N LEU A 71 11.07 -3.01 -8.22
CA LEU A 71 11.33 -1.99 -7.21
C LEU A 71 10.05 -1.66 -6.43
N ARG A 72 10.19 -1.55 -5.11
CA ARG A 72 9.08 -1.29 -4.18
C ARG A 72 9.36 -0.05 -3.35
N LYS A 73 8.31 0.71 -3.07
CA LYS A 73 8.27 1.75 -2.03
C LYS A 73 7.11 1.44 -1.10
N TRP A 74 7.30 1.64 0.19
CA TRP A 74 6.29 1.37 1.20
C TRP A 74 5.77 2.66 1.83
N TYR A 75 4.48 2.67 2.12
CA TYR A 75 3.79 3.78 2.75
C TYR A 75 2.91 3.25 3.89
N THR A 76 2.76 4.04 4.94
CA THR A 76 1.63 3.90 5.87
C THR A 76 0.60 4.98 5.58
N VAL A 77 -0.67 4.61 5.48
CA VAL A 77 -1.75 5.52 5.11
C VAL A 77 -2.88 5.41 6.15
N PRO A 78 -3.49 6.51 6.61
CA PRO A 78 -4.65 6.44 7.48
C PRO A 78 -5.79 5.60 6.87
N ARG A 79 -6.40 4.73 7.68
CA ARG A 79 -7.49 3.82 7.27
C ARG A 79 -8.63 4.56 6.55
N ALA A 80 -8.99 5.76 7.02
CA ALA A 80 -10.04 6.56 6.41
C ALA A 80 -9.75 6.94 4.94
N HIS A 81 -8.52 7.29 4.60
CA HIS A 81 -8.15 7.62 3.23
C HIS A 81 -8.15 6.39 2.32
N ILE A 82 -7.76 5.23 2.86
CA ILE A 82 -7.82 3.96 2.12
C ILE A 82 -9.26 3.59 1.77
N ILE A 83 -10.18 3.68 2.73
CA ILE A 83 -11.61 3.39 2.49
C ILE A 83 -12.19 4.40 1.49
N ALA A 84 -11.82 5.68 1.58
CA ALA A 84 -12.31 6.69 0.65
C ALA A 84 -11.90 6.43 -0.82
N VAL A 85 -10.69 5.91 -1.06
CA VAL A 85 -10.20 5.63 -2.43
C VAL A 85 -10.47 4.20 -2.91
N CYS A 86 -10.68 3.25 -1.99
CA CYS A 86 -10.98 1.86 -2.29
C CYS A 86 -11.99 1.31 -1.27
N PRO A 87 -13.29 1.64 -1.39
CA PRO A 87 -14.30 1.29 -0.38
C PRO A 87 -14.45 -0.22 -0.17
N GLU A 88 -14.22 -1.02 -1.22
CA GLU A 88 -14.35 -2.47 -1.22
C GLU A 88 -13.41 -3.17 -0.21
N VAL A 89 -12.34 -2.50 0.22
CA VAL A 89 -11.37 -3.08 1.16
C VAL A 89 -11.85 -2.98 2.62
N GLU A 90 -12.84 -2.16 2.94
CA GLU A 90 -13.28 -1.90 4.32
C GLU A 90 -13.63 -3.17 5.08
N GLY A 91 -14.32 -4.11 4.43
CA GLY A 91 -14.75 -5.38 5.03
C GLY A 91 -13.62 -6.37 5.31
N VAL A 92 -12.40 -6.10 4.82
CA VAL A 92 -11.23 -6.99 4.97
C VAL A 92 -10.04 -6.33 5.66
N LEU A 93 -10.11 -5.03 5.99
CA LEU A 93 -9.07 -4.34 6.74
C LEU A 93 -9.06 -4.82 8.20
N VAL A 94 -8.04 -5.61 8.53
CA VAL A 94 -7.75 -6.12 9.88
C VAL A 94 -7.27 -5.00 10.80
#